data_AF-G4RC86-F1
#
_entry.id   AF-G4RC86-F1
#
_cell.length_a   1.000
_cell.length_b   1.000
_cell.length_c   1.000
_cell.angle_alpha   90.00
_cell.angle_beta   90.00
_cell.angle_gamma   90.00
#
_symmetry.space_group_name_H-M   'P 1'
#
loop_
_entity.id
_entity.type
_entity.pdbx_description
1 polymer ?
#
loop_
_entity_poly.entity_id
_entity_poly.type
_entity_poly.pdbx_seq_one_letter_code
_entity_poly.pdbx_strand_id
1 'polypeptide(L)' 'MSDTDPTPAELMLSLRRPSPEEVEEMRRIGRQPGACGLDAKGNFVFVREDGRREIRAHKPPRSG' A
#
# COMPACT_ATOMS: atom_id res chain seq x y z
N MET A 1 -0.80 -1.79 36.84
CA MET A 1 -1.57 -1.32 35.68
C MET A 1 -1.35 -2.35 34.60
N SER A 2 -2.38 -3.08 34.19
CA SER A 2 -2.26 -4.10 33.15
C SER A 2 -2.29 -3.39 31.80
N ASP A 3 -1.14 -3.33 31.13
CA ASP A 3 -1.03 -2.97 29.72
C ASP A 3 -1.63 -4.11 28.90
N THR A 4 -2.96 -4.10 28.78
CA THR A 4 -3.65 -5.01 27.88
C THR A 4 -3.50 -4.44 26.48
N ASP A 5 -2.64 -5.06 25.66
CA ASP A 5 -2.56 -4.74 24.24
C ASP A 5 -3.95 -4.90 23.62
N PRO A 6 -4.41 -3.92 22.82
CA PRO A 6 -5.72 -3.98 22.20
C PRO A 6 -5.77 -5.21 21.28
N THR A 7 -6.85 -5.97 21.40
CA THR A 7 -7.07 -7.13 20.54
C THR A 7 -7.16 -6.68 19.07
N PRO A 8 -6.85 -7.55 18.10
CA PRO A 8 -7.03 -7.24 16.68
C PRO A 8 -8.44 -6.77 16.32
N ALA A 9 -9.47 -7.24 17.05
CA ALA A 9 -10.85 -6.80 16.87
C ALA A 9 -11.09 -5.36 17.34
N GLU A 10 -10.50 -4.96 18.47
CA GLU A 10 -10.54 -3.58 18.99
C GLU A 10 -9.73 -2.62 18.11
N LEU A 11 -8.60 -3.07 17.56
CA LEU A 11 -7.85 -2.33 16.54
C LEU A 11 -8.69 -2.15 15.27
N MET A 12 -9.33 -3.21 14.77
CA MET A 12 -10.22 -3.13 13.60
C MET A 12 -11.41 -2.17 13.83
N LEU A 13 -11.97 -2.14 15.04
CA LEU A 13 -13.05 -1.22 15.42
C LEU A 13 -12.59 0.25 15.50
N SER A 14 -11.31 0.49 15.82
CA SER A 14 -10.74 1.85 15.89
C SER A 14 -10.21 2.37 14.55
N LEU A 15 -10.07 1.51 13.53
CA LEU A 15 -9.71 1.91 12.18
C LEU A 15 -10.91 2.60 11.50
N ARG A 16 -10.97 3.93 11.62
CA ARG A 16 -11.90 4.73 10.83
C ARG A 16 -11.61 4.53 9.34
N ARG A 17 -12.66 4.41 8.53
CA ARG A 17 -12.51 4.48 7.08
C ARG A 17 -11.93 5.85 6.71
N PRO A 18 -10.91 5.92 5.84
CA PRO A 18 -10.37 7.19 5.41
C PRO A 18 -11.46 8.01 4.70
N SER A 19 -11.41 9.34 4.89
CA SER A 19 -12.31 10.26 4.20
C SER A 19 -12.04 10.26 2.69
N PRO A 20 -12.99 10.71 1.86
CA PRO A 20 -12.77 10.87 0.43
C PRO A 20 -11.52 11.72 0.10
N GLU A 21 -11.27 12.78 0.87
CA GLU A 21 -10.11 13.66 0.72
C GLU A 21 -8.80 12.92 1.05
N GLU A 22 -8.79 12.15 2.14
CA GLU A 22 -7.63 11.31 2.52
C GLU A 22 -7.33 10.28 1.43
N VAL A 23 -8.37 9.65 0.87
CA VAL A 23 -8.22 8.71 -0.26
C VAL A 23 -7.64 9.40 -1.50
N GLU A 24 -8.10 10.61 -1.82
CA GLU A 24 -7.57 11.34 -2.99
C GLU A 24 -6.11 11.78 -2.78
N GLU A 25 -5.73 12.22 -1.57
CA GLU A 25 -4.34 12.55 -1.29
C GLU A 25 -3.42 11.32 -1.37
N MET A 26 -3.87 10.17 -0.85
CA MET A 26 -3.13 8.91 -1.01
C MET A 26 -2.95 8.53 -2.48
N ARG A 27 -3.98 8.73 -3.32
CA ARG A 27 -3.85 8.54 -4.77
C ARG A 27 -2.87 9.52 -5.38
N ARG A 28 -2.85 10.78 -4.93
CA ARG A 28 -1.91 11.81 -5.41
C ARG A 28 -0.48 11.40 -5.11
N ILE A 29 -0.19 10.99 -3.87
CA ILE A 29 1.13 10.49 -3.44
C ILE A 29 1.53 9.27 -4.27
N GLY A 30 0.63 8.30 -4.46
CA GLY A 30 0.88 7.10 -5.28
C GLY A 30 1.06 7.35 -6.78
N ARG A 31 0.94 8.61 -7.24
CA ARG A 31 1.23 9.04 -8.62
C ARG A 31 2.54 9.84 -8.74
N GLN A 32 3.20 10.17 -7.64
CA GLN A 32 4.43 10.97 -7.65
C GLN A 32 5.62 10.14 -8.18
N PRO A 33 6.56 10.77 -8.89
CA PRO A 33 7.86 10.17 -9.19
C PRO A 33 8.53 9.57 -7.94
N GLY A 34 9.10 8.38 -8.09
CA GLY A 34 9.73 7.64 -7.00
C GLY A 34 8.77 6.84 -6.11
N ALA A 35 7.45 7.02 -6.25
CA ALA A 35 6.48 6.20 -5.51
C ALA A 35 6.58 4.72 -5.95
N CYS A 36 6.50 3.80 -5.00
CA CYS A 36 6.52 2.35 -5.25
C CYS A 36 5.49 1.61 -4.39
N GLY A 37 5.03 0.46 -4.86
CA GLY A 37 4.09 -0.39 -4.13
C GLY A 37 3.75 -1.68 -4.87
N LEU A 38 2.69 -2.35 -4.42
CA LEU A 38 2.13 -3.53 -5.08
C LEU A 38 0.82 -3.17 -5.77
N ASP A 39 0.58 -3.71 -6.96
CA ASP A 39 -0.74 -3.67 -7.58
C ASP A 39 -1.68 -4.74 -6.99
N ALA A 40 -2.93 -4.75 -7.43
CA ALA A 40 -3.94 -5.70 -6.98
C ALA A 40 -3.62 -7.17 -7.31
N LYS A 41 -2.64 -7.43 -8.19
CA LYS A 41 -2.16 -8.76 -8.57
C LYS A 41 -0.87 -9.13 -7.83
N GLY A 42 -0.37 -8.26 -6.95
CA GLY A 42 0.89 -8.46 -6.23
C GLY A 42 2.14 -8.18 -7.07
N ASN A 43 2.01 -7.53 -8.23
CA ASN A 43 3.19 -7.10 -8.98
C ASN A 43 3.77 -5.84 -8.34
N PHE A 44 5.09 -5.73 -8.38
CA PHE A 44 5.76 -4.52 -7.94
C PHE A 44 5.57 -3.42 -8.98
N VAL A 45 5.10 -2.26 -8.55
CA VAL A 45 4.90 -1.08 -9.40
C VAL A 45 5.78 0.04 -8.86
N PHE A 46 6.49 0.74 -9.74
CA PHE A 46 7.14 1.99 -9.39
C PHE A 46 6.86 3.08 -10.42
N VAL A 47 6.79 4.32 -9.95
CA VAL A 47 6.64 5.51 -10.79
C VAL A 47 8.02 6.07 -11.07
N ARG A 48 8.38 6.15 -12.35
CA ARG A 48 9.66 6.71 -12.82
C ARG A 48 9.68 8.23 -12.66
N GLU A 49 10.87 8.82 -12.79
CA GLU A 49 11.08 10.28 -12.82
C GLU A 49 10.27 10.98 -13.93
N ASP A 50 10.01 10.30 -15.05
CA ASP A 50 9.18 10.82 -16.15
C ASP A 50 7.65 10.68 -15.89
N GLY A 51 7.25 10.21 -14.71
CA GLY A 51 5.86 9.97 -14.31
C GLY A 51 5.23 8.69 -14.87
N ARG A 52 5.95 7.90 -15.67
CA ARG A 52 5.44 6.61 -16.18
C ARG A 52 5.53 5.53 -15.12
N ARG A 53 4.59 4.58 -15.15
CA ARG A 53 4.59 3.41 -14.27
C ARG A 53 5.33 2.25 -14.93
N GLU A 54 6.26 1.64 -14.22
CA GLU A 54 6.90 0.37 -14.58
C GLU A 54 6.38 -0.72 -13.64
N ILE A 55 5.98 -1.86 -14.23
CA ILE A 55 5.44 -3.01 -13.51
C ILE A 55 6.44 -4.16 -13.63
N ARG A 56 6.87 -4.71 -12.50
CA ARG A 56 7.71 -5.90 -12.40
C ARG A 56 6.90 -7.03 -11.79
N ALA A 57 6.64 -8.05 -12.61
CA ALA A 57 5.94 -9.24 -12.14
C ALA A 57 6.72 -9.89 -10.99
N HIS A 58 6.03 -10.17 -9.88
CA HIS A 58 6.61 -11.01 -8.84
C HIS A 58 6.70 -12.44 -9.40
N LYS A 59 7.89 -12.85 -9.83
CA LYS A 59 8.16 -14.26 -10.13
C LYS A 59 8.51 -14.94 -8.82
N PRO A 60 7.72 -15.92 -8.34
CA PRO A 60 8.20 -16.79 -7.27
C PRO A 60 9.51 -17.44 -7.73
N PRO A 61 10.45 -17.72 -6.81
CA PRO A 61 11.66 -18.45 -7.16
C PRO A 61 11.26 -19.76 -7.86
N ARG A 62 11.93 -20.09 -8.96
CA ARG A 62 11.75 -21.40 -9.59
C ARG A 62 12.23 -22.43 -8.56
N SER A 63 11.29 -23.20 -8.00
CA SER A 63 11.62 -24.41 -7.26
C SER A 63 12.38 -25.33 -8.22
N GLY A 64 13.67 -25.51 -7.95
CA GLY A 64 14.50 -26.53 -8.59
C GLY A 64 14.26 -27.89 -7.97
#